data_AF-A0A1I8CWH8-F1
#
_entry.id   AF-A0A1I8CWH8-F1
#
_cell.length_a   1.000
_cell.length_b   1.000
_cell.length_c   1.000
_cell.angle_alpha   90.00
_cell.angle_beta   90.00
_cell.angle_gamma   90.00
#
_symmetry.space_group_name_H-M   'P 1'
#
loop_
_entity.id
_entity.type
_entity.pdbx_description
1 polymer ?
#
loop_
_entity_poly.entity_id
_entity_poly.type
_entity_poly.pdbx_seq_one_letter_code
_entity_poly.pdbx_strand_id
1 'polypeptide(L)'
;MNSFLDHCFMLVKTGSRPEHMPMVYSHAYVLSGFSFVFEKFKGQDQMYKIPYILEKMVIEAPSKSIGRKYLPEYVQLFYSVVRSVARNEFFETVNSDAIKSVFGLINCFTNDTACLLLKRTMFIIIKELKEAEESDGKSTEYPYKSEVLAYFINNYRMQMFDTKDPIYKNELASFCEIFIDFRPHEIIYFQSYYSAIFNLAFSLGKSKFCTQVSLKLFNNYLIPMKEQLGDYHTFKNLQIEEMKKNGIPVNSEKKETLDFDTIVFLINQAIDSIKPLIKK
;
A
#
# COMPACT_ATOMS: atom_id res chain seq x y z
N MET A 1 -9.08 -35.80 -9.49
CA MET A 1 -8.84 -34.68 -8.56
C MET A 1 -8.09 -35.23 -7.36
N ASN A 2 -6.78 -34.95 -7.22
CA ASN A 2 -6.03 -34.92 -5.94
C ASN A 2 -4.51 -34.74 -6.10
N SER A 3 -3.89 -34.97 -7.27
CA SER A 3 -2.43 -34.81 -7.40
C SER A 3 -1.92 -33.37 -7.18
N PHE A 4 -2.71 -32.36 -7.54
CA PHE A 4 -2.37 -30.95 -7.39
C PHE A 4 -2.44 -30.49 -5.92
N LEU A 5 -3.51 -30.88 -5.22
CA LEU A 5 -3.68 -30.60 -3.80
C LEU A 5 -2.65 -31.37 -2.96
N ASP A 6 -2.34 -32.62 -3.32
CA ASP A 6 -1.27 -33.40 -2.69
C ASP A 6 0.12 -32.75 -2.90
N HIS A 7 0.34 -32.07 -4.03
CA HIS A 7 1.56 -31.29 -4.31
C HIS A 7 1.67 -30.04 -3.44
N CYS A 8 0.57 -29.29 -3.29
CA CYS A 8 0.51 -28.15 -2.37
C CYS A 8 0.56 -28.60 -0.90
N PHE A 9 0.02 -29.78 -0.57
CA PHE A 9 0.15 -30.39 0.75
C PHE A 9 1.59 -30.85 1.03
N MET A 10 2.31 -31.37 0.03
CA MET A 10 3.75 -31.67 0.13
C MET A 10 4.57 -30.41 0.36
N LEU A 11 4.30 -29.29 -0.33
CA LEU A 11 4.91 -27.98 -0.06
C LEU A 11 4.79 -27.56 1.43
N VAL A 12 3.63 -27.82 2.04
CA VAL A 12 3.34 -27.46 3.43
C VAL A 12 3.89 -28.47 4.45
N LYS A 13 3.84 -29.79 4.15
CA LYS A 13 4.40 -30.86 5.01
C LYS A 13 5.94 -30.93 4.92
N THR A 14 6.46 -30.55 3.76
CA THR A 14 7.85 -30.36 3.35
C THR A 14 8.74 -29.77 4.42
N GLY A 15 8.56 -28.47 4.65
CA GLY A 15 9.42 -27.61 5.49
C GLY A 15 10.92 -27.60 5.14
N SER A 16 11.42 -28.58 4.38
CA SER A 16 12.78 -29.07 4.57
C SER A 16 13.45 -29.65 3.31
N ARG A 17 12.76 -29.83 2.18
CA ARG A 17 13.37 -30.43 0.96
C ARG A 17 12.89 -29.85 -0.38
N PRO A 18 13.19 -28.56 -0.67
CA PRO A 18 12.94 -27.94 -1.97
C PRO A 18 13.74 -28.59 -3.12
N GLU A 19 14.82 -29.33 -2.86
CA GLU A 19 15.64 -29.99 -3.88
C GLU A 19 14.96 -31.13 -4.67
N HIS A 20 13.78 -31.59 -4.23
CA HIS A 20 13.00 -32.60 -4.95
C HIS A 20 11.91 -32.01 -5.86
N MET A 21 11.92 -30.69 -6.03
CA MET A 21 10.97 -29.97 -6.85
C MET A 21 11.38 -29.93 -8.33
N PRO A 22 10.47 -30.22 -9.28
CA PRO A 22 10.77 -30.05 -10.70
C PRO A 22 11.09 -28.58 -11.01
N MET A 23 12.25 -28.31 -11.63
CA MET A 23 12.78 -26.98 -11.96
C MET A 23 11.99 -26.17 -13.01
N VAL A 24 10.68 -26.42 -13.19
CA VAL A 24 9.85 -25.68 -14.15
C VAL A 24 8.50 -25.37 -13.54
N TYR A 25 8.41 -24.26 -12.81
CA TYR A 25 7.13 -23.79 -12.29
C TYR A 25 6.49 -22.78 -13.23
N SER A 26 5.43 -23.24 -13.91
CA SER A 26 4.58 -22.40 -14.75
C SER A 26 3.81 -21.36 -13.92
N HIS A 27 3.35 -20.26 -14.52
CA HIS A 27 2.47 -19.28 -13.84
C HIS A 27 1.24 -19.90 -13.18
N ALA A 28 0.68 -20.95 -13.80
CA ALA A 28 -0.44 -21.70 -13.25
C ALA A 28 -0.07 -22.31 -11.89
N TYR A 29 1.17 -22.77 -11.69
CA TYR A 29 1.65 -23.30 -10.41
C TYR A 29 1.75 -22.21 -9.33
N VAL A 30 2.27 -21.04 -9.69
CA VAL A 30 2.37 -19.89 -8.76
C VAL A 30 0.97 -19.41 -8.35
N LEU A 31 0.04 -19.26 -9.29
CA LEU A 31 -1.35 -18.88 -8.97
C LEU A 31 -2.03 -19.90 -8.07
N SER A 32 -2.00 -21.16 -8.47
CA SER A 32 -2.75 -22.23 -7.82
C SER A 32 -2.18 -22.60 -6.45
N GLY A 33 -0.86 -22.56 -6.27
CA GLY A 33 -0.21 -22.72 -4.97
C GLY A 33 -0.58 -21.58 -4.03
N PHE A 34 -0.55 -20.34 -4.51
CA PHE A 34 -0.85 -19.16 -3.71
C PHE A 34 -2.34 -19.13 -3.31
N SER A 35 -3.27 -19.30 -4.26
CA SER A 35 -4.73 -19.32 -3.98
C SER A 35 -5.11 -20.41 -3.00
N PHE A 36 -4.57 -21.61 -3.15
CA PHE A 36 -4.84 -22.71 -2.22
C PHE A 36 -4.32 -22.41 -0.81
N VAL A 37 -3.09 -21.92 -0.69
CA VAL A 37 -2.45 -21.64 0.60
C VAL A 37 -3.16 -20.51 1.33
N PHE A 38 -3.50 -19.44 0.61
CA PHE A 38 -4.21 -18.31 1.18
C PHE A 38 -5.59 -18.72 1.71
N GLU A 39 -6.42 -19.37 0.89
CA GLU A 39 -7.76 -19.80 1.31
C GLU A 39 -7.72 -20.83 2.44
N LYS A 40 -6.73 -21.74 2.43
CA LYS A 40 -6.63 -22.81 3.43
C LYS A 40 -6.17 -22.31 4.80
N PHE A 41 -5.26 -21.35 4.86
CA PHE A 41 -4.66 -20.89 6.11
C PHE A 41 -5.20 -19.55 6.60
N LYS A 42 -6.03 -18.87 5.80
CA LYS A 42 -6.79 -17.70 6.26
C LYS A 42 -7.71 -18.11 7.42
N GLY A 43 -7.77 -17.28 8.45
CA GLY A 43 -8.56 -17.48 9.66
C GLY A 43 -8.08 -18.57 10.63
N GLN A 44 -6.90 -19.18 10.43
CA GLN A 44 -6.42 -20.31 11.24
C GLN A 44 -5.13 -19.99 12.02
N ASP A 45 -4.85 -20.73 13.10
CA ASP A 45 -3.61 -20.66 13.90
C ASP A 45 -2.32 -20.92 13.08
N GLN A 46 -2.45 -21.39 11.84
CA GLN A 46 -1.35 -21.70 10.93
C GLN A 46 -1.03 -20.58 9.93
N MET A 47 -1.60 -19.39 10.11
CA MET A 47 -1.38 -18.22 9.26
C MET A 47 0.09 -17.84 9.03
N TYR A 48 0.98 -18.12 9.98
CA TYR A 48 2.43 -17.88 9.84
C TYR A 48 3.06 -18.63 8.65
N LYS A 49 2.38 -19.66 8.12
CA LYS A 49 2.82 -20.41 6.94
C LYS A 49 2.64 -19.62 5.65
N ILE A 50 1.74 -18.62 5.62
CA ILE A 50 1.50 -17.81 4.42
C ILE A 50 2.79 -17.07 4.02
N PRO A 51 3.39 -16.18 4.84
CA PRO A 51 4.63 -15.48 4.46
C PRO A 51 5.77 -16.40 4.02
N TYR A 52 5.96 -17.52 4.71
CA TYR A 52 7.01 -18.51 4.42
C TYR A 52 6.83 -19.14 3.04
N ILE A 53 5.61 -19.58 2.72
CA ILE A 53 5.32 -20.19 1.41
C ILE A 53 5.44 -19.12 0.32
N LEU A 54 4.96 -17.90 0.56
CA LEU A 54 5.10 -16.80 -0.38
C LEU A 54 6.57 -16.48 -0.67
N GLU A 55 7.41 -16.43 0.36
CA GLU A 55 8.84 -16.19 0.21
C GLU A 55 9.51 -17.27 -0.65
N LYS A 56 9.19 -18.55 -0.42
CA LYS A 56 9.69 -19.65 -1.26
C LYS A 56 9.23 -19.54 -2.71
N MET A 57 7.97 -19.17 -2.93
CA MET A 57 7.44 -18.95 -4.28
C MET A 57 8.14 -17.78 -4.99
N VAL A 58 8.48 -16.71 -4.27
CA VAL A 58 9.24 -15.56 -4.81
C VAL A 58 10.67 -15.96 -5.19
N ILE A 59 11.35 -16.72 -4.33
CA ILE A 59 12.74 -17.17 -4.57
C ILE A 59 12.82 -18.09 -5.79
N GLU A 60 11.82 -18.94 -5.99
CA GLU A 60 11.82 -19.96 -7.05
C GLU A 60 11.21 -19.46 -8.38
N ALA A 61 10.44 -18.37 -8.37
CA ALA A 61 9.85 -17.80 -9.58
C ALA A 61 10.85 -16.94 -10.37
N PRO A 62 11.04 -17.16 -11.68
CA PRO A 62 11.93 -16.34 -12.48
C PRO A 62 11.46 -14.88 -12.52
N SER A 63 12.38 -13.95 -12.27
CA SER A 63 12.12 -12.50 -12.34
C SER A 63 11.59 -12.11 -13.73
N LYS A 64 10.59 -11.23 -13.76
CA LYS A 64 9.97 -10.68 -14.98
C LYS A 64 9.37 -11.72 -15.95
N SER A 65 9.03 -12.91 -15.48
CA SER A 65 8.42 -13.96 -16.31
C SER A 65 6.90 -13.81 -16.48
N ILE A 66 6.20 -13.19 -15.52
CA ILE A 66 4.73 -13.14 -15.53
C ILE A 66 4.21 -11.97 -16.36
N GLY A 67 3.53 -12.28 -17.46
CA GLY A 67 2.98 -11.30 -18.40
C GLY A 67 1.51 -10.93 -18.16
N ARG A 68 1.06 -9.91 -18.90
CA ARG A 68 -0.24 -9.24 -18.74
C ARG A 68 -1.46 -10.15 -18.87
N LYS A 69 -1.34 -11.25 -19.61
CA LYS A 69 -2.42 -12.23 -19.80
C LYS A 69 -2.91 -12.88 -18.49
N TYR A 70 -2.10 -12.86 -17.43
CA TYR A 70 -2.45 -13.42 -16.12
C TYR A 70 -2.92 -12.37 -15.11
N LEU A 71 -2.97 -11.10 -15.51
CA LEU A 71 -3.30 -9.99 -14.62
C LEU A 71 -4.66 -10.16 -13.91
N PRO A 72 -5.76 -10.62 -14.57
CA PRO A 72 -7.05 -10.78 -13.90
C PRO A 72 -7.01 -11.71 -12.68
N GLU A 73 -6.37 -12.87 -12.82
CA GLU A 73 -6.27 -13.89 -11.78
C GLU A 73 -5.37 -13.42 -10.63
N TYR A 74 -4.25 -12.78 -10.96
CA TYR A 74 -3.33 -12.27 -9.94
C TYR A 74 -3.88 -11.05 -9.21
N VAL A 75 -4.71 -10.20 -9.84
CA VAL A 75 -5.31 -9.03 -9.16
C VAL A 75 -6.18 -9.47 -8.00
N GLN A 76 -7.09 -10.44 -8.21
CA GLN A 76 -7.98 -10.91 -7.15
C GLN A 76 -7.20 -11.53 -5.99
N LEU A 77 -6.19 -12.32 -6.33
CA LEU A 77 -5.35 -13.00 -5.37
C LEU A 77 -4.48 -12.03 -4.55
N PHE A 78 -3.77 -11.15 -5.24
CA PHE A 78 -2.91 -10.13 -4.65
C PHE A 78 -3.74 -9.19 -3.77
N TYR A 79 -4.89 -8.74 -4.26
CA TYR A 79 -5.84 -7.97 -3.47
C TYR A 79 -6.28 -8.70 -2.21
N SER A 80 -6.65 -9.98 -2.29
CA SER A 80 -7.14 -10.73 -1.12
C SER A 80 -6.12 -10.77 0.01
N VAL A 81 -4.83 -10.95 -0.31
CA VAL A 81 -3.77 -10.97 0.73
C VAL A 81 -3.46 -9.59 1.24
N VAL A 82 -3.33 -8.62 0.35
CA VAL A 82 -3.09 -7.23 0.74
C VAL A 82 -4.22 -6.75 1.65
N ARG A 83 -5.47 -7.11 1.34
CA ARG A 83 -6.65 -6.80 2.15
C ARG A 83 -6.55 -7.45 3.53
N SER A 84 -6.22 -8.75 3.61
CA SER A 84 -6.04 -9.46 4.89
C SER A 84 -4.91 -8.87 5.73
N VAL A 85 -3.79 -8.51 5.11
CA VAL A 85 -2.68 -7.82 5.79
C VAL A 85 -3.14 -6.46 6.31
N ALA A 86 -3.80 -5.68 5.46
CA ALA A 86 -4.25 -4.35 5.83
C ALA A 86 -5.28 -4.40 6.96
N ARG A 87 -6.09 -5.45 7.03
CA ARG A 87 -7.07 -5.73 8.10
C ARG A 87 -6.48 -6.31 9.38
N ASN A 88 -5.16 -6.47 9.47
CA ASN A 88 -4.51 -7.19 10.59
C ASN A 88 -5.11 -8.56 10.85
N GLU A 89 -5.55 -9.25 9.80
CA GLU A 89 -6.03 -10.63 9.96
C GLU A 89 -4.88 -11.56 10.39
N PHE A 90 -3.61 -11.12 10.30
CA PHE A 90 -2.43 -11.84 10.80
C PHE A 90 -1.88 -11.24 12.11
N PHE A 91 -1.12 -12.06 12.87
CA PHE A 91 -0.26 -11.57 13.96
C PHE A 91 0.73 -10.49 13.45
N GLU A 92 1.11 -9.52 14.30
CA GLU A 92 1.88 -8.33 13.90
C GLU A 92 3.21 -8.64 13.19
N THR A 93 3.97 -9.64 13.68
CA THR A 93 5.20 -10.12 13.04
C THR A 93 4.94 -10.75 11.68
N VAL A 94 3.86 -11.52 11.57
CA VAL A 94 3.42 -12.20 10.33
C VAL A 94 2.96 -11.18 9.28
N ASN A 95 2.38 -10.04 9.68
CA ASN A 95 1.98 -8.97 8.76
C ASN A 95 3.17 -8.34 8.00
N SER A 96 4.27 -8.03 8.69
CA SER A 96 5.44 -7.41 8.06
C SER A 96 6.08 -8.33 7.02
N ASP A 97 6.19 -9.63 7.35
CA ASP A 97 6.74 -10.62 6.43
C ASP A 97 5.76 -10.95 5.30
N ALA A 98 4.44 -10.98 5.56
CA ALA A 98 3.42 -11.10 4.52
C ALA A 98 3.51 -9.96 3.50
N ILE A 99 3.64 -8.71 3.96
CA ILE A 99 3.84 -7.54 3.09
C ILE A 99 5.08 -7.76 2.23
N LYS A 100 6.23 -8.05 2.84
CA LYS A 100 7.48 -8.26 2.10
C LYS A 100 7.35 -9.36 1.05
N SER A 101 6.76 -10.51 1.41
CA SER A 101 6.62 -11.64 0.48
C SER A 101 5.61 -11.34 -0.64
N VAL A 102 4.47 -10.72 -0.32
CA VAL A 102 3.47 -10.31 -1.32
C VAL A 102 4.05 -9.32 -2.30
N PHE A 103 4.70 -8.27 -1.81
CA PHE A 103 5.32 -7.29 -2.70
C PHE A 103 6.60 -7.82 -3.37
N GLY A 104 7.24 -8.85 -2.81
CA GLY A 104 8.30 -9.61 -3.47
C GLY A 104 7.82 -10.29 -4.76
N LEU A 105 6.56 -10.74 -4.80
CA LEU A 105 5.98 -11.35 -6.01
C LEU A 105 5.86 -10.37 -7.18
N ILE A 106 5.82 -9.06 -6.93
CA ILE A 106 5.80 -8.04 -7.98
C ILE A 106 7.03 -8.18 -8.89
N ASN A 107 8.17 -8.63 -8.34
CA ASN A 107 9.39 -8.82 -9.11
C ASN A 107 9.27 -9.95 -10.14
N CYS A 108 8.37 -10.91 -9.92
CA CYS A 108 8.10 -11.98 -10.87
C CYS A 108 7.38 -11.45 -12.12
N PHE A 109 6.65 -10.34 -12.03
CA PHE A 109 5.90 -9.78 -13.15
C PHE A 109 6.76 -8.87 -14.03
N THR A 110 6.50 -8.92 -15.35
CA THR A 110 6.97 -7.88 -16.28
C THR A 110 6.56 -6.49 -15.78
N ASN A 111 7.36 -5.46 -16.06
CA ASN A 111 7.15 -4.13 -15.46
C ASN A 111 5.77 -3.52 -15.79
N ASP A 112 5.26 -3.73 -17.00
CA ASP A 112 3.88 -3.37 -17.37
C ASP A 112 2.84 -4.08 -16.49
N THR A 113 3.01 -5.39 -16.30
CA THR A 113 2.05 -6.18 -15.52
C THR A 113 2.12 -5.83 -14.03
N ALA A 114 3.31 -5.62 -13.49
CA ALA A 114 3.55 -5.15 -12.13
C ALA A 114 2.88 -3.78 -11.88
N CYS A 115 3.09 -2.82 -12.79
CA CYS A 115 2.51 -1.49 -12.73
C CYS A 115 0.97 -1.56 -12.70
N LEU A 116 0.38 -2.35 -13.61
CA LEU A 116 -1.07 -2.53 -13.66
C LEU A 116 -1.63 -3.28 -12.45
N LEU A 117 -0.92 -4.27 -11.92
CA LEU A 117 -1.30 -5.03 -10.73
C LEU A 117 -1.38 -4.11 -9.51
N LEU A 118 -0.35 -3.31 -9.28
CA LEU A 118 -0.29 -2.30 -8.22
C LEU A 118 -1.44 -1.31 -8.35
N LYS A 119 -1.63 -0.74 -9.54
CA LYS A 119 -2.67 0.25 -9.83
C LYS A 119 -4.08 -0.28 -9.58
N ARG A 120 -4.40 -1.47 -10.14
CA ARG A 120 -5.72 -2.09 -9.98
C ARG A 120 -6.00 -2.47 -8.52
N THR A 121 -5.00 -3.02 -7.83
CA THR A 121 -5.17 -3.40 -6.42
C THR A 121 -5.42 -2.17 -5.55
N MET A 122 -4.63 -1.11 -5.73
CA MET A 122 -4.79 0.14 -4.98
C MET A 122 -6.16 0.78 -5.25
N PHE A 123 -6.62 0.75 -6.51
CA PHE A 123 -7.96 1.23 -6.86
C PHE A 123 -9.07 0.48 -6.12
N ILE A 124 -9.01 -0.85 -6.06
CA ILE A 124 -10.01 -1.66 -5.34
C ILE A 124 -10.01 -1.30 -3.86
N ILE A 125 -8.83 -1.20 -3.22
CA ILE A 125 -8.72 -0.88 -1.79
C ILE A 125 -9.27 0.53 -1.49
N ILE A 126 -8.89 1.54 -2.28
CA ILE A 126 -9.39 2.90 -2.07
C ILE A 126 -10.90 2.99 -2.31
N LYS A 127 -11.43 2.25 -3.28
CA LYS A 127 -12.87 2.17 -3.50
C LYS A 127 -13.59 1.62 -2.28
N GLU A 128 -13.13 0.50 -1.72
CA GLU A 128 -13.72 -0.07 -0.49
C GLU A 128 -13.62 0.89 0.71
N LEU A 129 -12.50 1.61 0.83
CA LEU A 129 -12.33 2.60 1.90
C LEU A 129 -13.33 3.76 1.78
N LYS A 130 -13.55 4.28 0.57
CA LYS A 130 -14.57 5.32 0.33
C LYS A 130 -15.98 4.82 0.66
N GLU A 131 -16.32 3.62 0.22
CA GLU A 131 -17.62 3.01 0.52
C GLU A 131 -17.81 2.78 2.02
N ALA A 132 -16.74 2.44 2.75
CA ALA A 132 -16.76 2.34 4.21
C ALA A 132 -16.97 3.69 4.89
N GLU A 133 -16.28 4.75 4.46
CA GLU A 133 -16.46 6.11 5.01
C GLU A 133 -17.89 6.64 4.79
N GLU A 134 -18.48 6.37 3.63
CA GLU A 134 -19.85 6.78 3.30
C GLU A 134 -20.93 6.00 4.07
N SER A 135 -20.66 4.73 4.41
CA SER A 135 -21.64 3.85 5.06
C SER A 135 -21.59 3.89 6.60
N ASP A 136 -20.41 3.99 7.20
CA ASP A 136 -20.27 3.86 8.65
C ASP A 136 -20.40 5.17 9.42
N GLY A 137 -20.28 6.33 8.77
CA GLY A 137 -20.59 7.66 9.32
C GLY A 137 -19.91 8.07 10.65
N LYS A 138 -19.13 7.19 11.30
CA LYS A 138 -18.59 7.30 12.68
C LYS A 138 -17.86 6.03 13.20
N SER A 139 -17.53 5.01 12.40
CA SER A 139 -16.78 3.87 12.96
C SER A 139 -15.33 4.28 13.28
N THR A 140 -14.92 4.05 14.52
CA THR A 140 -13.62 4.45 15.10
C THR A 140 -12.49 3.47 14.77
N GLU A 141 -12.75 2.46 13.95
CA GLU A 141 -11.77 1.45 13.56
C GLU A 141 -11.72 1.36 12.04
N TYR A 142 -10.80 2.11 11.43
CA TYR A 142 -10.52 1.94 10.01
C TYR A 142 -10.06 0.52 9.74
N PRO A 143 -10.71 -0.22 8.82
CA PRO A 143 -10.42 -1.63 8.60
C PRO A 143 -9.09 -1.86 7.86
N TYR A 144 -8.30 -0.82 7.56
CA TYR A 144 -7.09 -0.95 6.75
C TYR A 144 -5.93 -0.14 7.32
N LYS A 145 -4.78 -0.79 7.49
CA LYS A 145 -3.48 -0.17 7.78
C LYS A 145 -3.04 0.78 6.66
N SER A 146 -2.79 2.05 7.00
CA SER A 146 -2.35 3.07 6.04
C SER A 146 -0.96 2.80 5.46
N GLU A 147 -0.14 1.99 6.14
CA GLU A 147 1.17 1.52 5.67
C GLU A 147 1.08 0.72 4.37
N VAL A 148 -0.02 -0.01 4.17
CA VAL A 148 -0.23 -0.78 2.96
C VAL A 148 -0.41 0.15 1.76
N LEU A 149 -1.25 1.18 1.89
CA LEU A 149 -1.40 2.22 0.85
C LEU A 149 -0.09 2.97 0.60
N ALA A 150 0.65 3.27 1.67
CA ALA A 150 1.97 3.90 1.58
C ALA A 150 2.95 3.03 0.78
N TYR A 151 2.89 1.70 0.93
CA TYR A 151 3.73 0.78 0.17
C TYR A 151 3.47 0.89 -1.34
N PHE A 152 2.21 0.91 -1.78
CA PHE A 152 1.89 1.06 -3.21
C PHE A 152 2.51 2.31 -3.80
N ILE A 153 2.35 3.45 -3.12
CA ILE A 153 2.86 4.75 -3.58
C ILE A 153 4.39 4.77 -3.57
N ASN A 154 5.01 4.27 -2.50
CA ASN A 154 6.47 4.23 -2.39
C ASN A 154 7.10 3.30 -3.43
N ASN A 155 6.49 2.14 -3.71
CA ASN A 155 6.95 1.24 -4.76
C ASN A 155 6.86 1.94 -6.12
N TYR A 156 5.73 2.58 -6.42
CA TYR A 156 5.54 3.34 -7.66
C TYR A 156 6.60 4.45 -7.83
N ARG A 157 6.88 5.18 -6.74
CA ARG A 157 7.93 6.20 -6.67
C ARG A 157 9.30 5.59 -6.95
N MET A 158 9.68 4.52 -6.26
CA MET A 158 10.98 3.83 -6.45
C MET A 158 11.16 3.34 -7.89
N GLN A 159 10.11 2.74 -8.48
CA GLN A 159 10.15 2.26 -9.86
C GLN A 159 10.39 3.40 -10.87
N MET A 160 9.80 4.55 -10.61
CA MET A 160 9.94 5.73 -11.47
C MET A 160 11.26 6.48 -11.31
N PHE A 161 11.76 6.66 -10.08
CA PHE A 161 12.93 7.50 -9.81
C PHE A 161 14.24 6.72 -9.69
N ASP A 162 14.20 5.56 -9.03
CA ASP A 162 15.41 4.80 -8.72
C ASP A 162 15.75 3.86 -9.87
N THR A 163 14.76 3.09 -10.34
CA THR A 163 14.91 2.16 -11.47
C THR A 163 14.64 2.81 -12.83
N LYS A 164 13.99 3.99 -12.84
CA LYS A 164 13.74 4.80 -14.04
C LYS A 164 12.96 4.07 -15.12
N ASP A 165 12.02 3.21 -14.73
CA ASP A 165 11.22 2.48 -15.70
C ASP A 165 10.16 3.39 -16.34
N PRO A 166 10.11 3.47 -17.70
CA PRO A 166 9.21 4.37 -18.39
C PRO A 166 7.72 4.03 -18.22
N ILE A 167 7.35 2.78 -17.93
CA ILE A 167 5.93 2.40 -17.82
C ILE A 167 5.27 3.11 -16.63
N TYR A 168 5.98 3.19 -15.49
CA TYR A 168 5.49 3.86 -14.29
C TYR A 168 5.31 5.34 -14.52
N LYS A 169 6.23 5.97 -15.26
CA LYS A 169 6.11 7.38 -15.65
C LYS A 169 4.87 7.61 -16.52
N ASN A 170 4.64 6.76 -17.52
CA ASN A 170 3.52 6.89 -18.44
C ASN A 170 2.17 6.70 -17.74
N GLU A 171 2.11 5.76 -16.79
CA GLU A 171 0.90 5.42 -16.06
C GLU A 171 0.65 6.33 -14.84
N LEU A 172 1.62 7.18 -14.46
CA LEU A 172 1.59 8.01 -13.25
C LEU A 172 0.32 8.87 -13.14
N ALA A 173 -0.12 9.51 -14.22
CA ALA A 173 -1.30 10.36 -14.20
C ALA A 173 -2.54 9.57 -13.74
N SER A 174 -2.75 8.40 -14.33
CA SER A 174 -3.85 7.50 -13.97
C SER A 174 -3.70 6.90 -12.57
N PHE A 175 -2.46 6.69 -12.11
CA PHE A 175 -2.19 6.21 -10.76
C PHE A 175 -2.55 7.29 -9.72
N CYS A 176 -2.17 8.55 -9.97
CA CYS A 176 -2.51 9.67 -9.09
C CYS A 176 -4.02 9.90 -8.98
N GLU A 177 -4.77 9.71 -10.06
CA GLU A 177 -6.24 9.83 -10.06
C GLU A 177 -6.93 8.88 -9.08
N ILE A 178 -6.32 7.74 -8.76
CA ILE A 178 -6.90 6.79 -7.80
C ILE A 178 -7.02 7.41 -6.41
N PHE A 179 -6.02 8.17 -5.99
CA PHE A 179 -5.90 8.64 -4.63
C PHE A 179 -6.19 10.13 -4.46
N ILE A 180 -6.27 10.89 -5.56
CA ILE A 180 -6.45 12.35 -5.49
C ILE A 180 -7.77 12.77 -4.83
N ASP A 181 -8.80 11.93 -4.98
CA ASP A 181 -10.13 12.15 -4.41
C ASP A 181 -10.33 11.37 -3.11
N PHE A 182 -9.27 10.79 -2.52
CA PHE A 182 -9.33 10.06 -1.25
C PHE A 182 -8.48 10.75 -0.19
N ARG A 183 -9.15 11.48 0.71
CA ARG A 183 -8.54 12.27 1.79
C ARG A 183 -9.22 11.92 3.13
N PRO A 184 -8.85 10.79 3.75
CA PRO A 184 -9.45 10.37 5.01
C PRO A 184 -9.32 11.46 6.08
N HIS A 185 -10.41 11.74 6.81
CA HIS A 185 -10.43 12.80 7.83
C HIS A 185 -9.53 12.48 9.04
N GLU A 186 -9.33 11.20 9.32
CA GLU A 186 -8.49 10.72 10.42
C GLU A 186 -6.98 10.75 10.07
N ILE A 187 -6.41 11.95 10.10
CA ILE A 187 -5.01 12.22 9.71
C ILE A 187 -3.99 11.33 10.42
N ILE A 188 -4.14 11.12 11.74
CA ILE A 188 -3.19 10.35 12.55
C ILE A 188 -3.16 8.87 12.13
N TYR A 189 -4.32 8.28 11.85
CA TYR A 189 -4.39 6.89 11.40
C TYR A 189 -3.86 6.69 9.96
N PHE A 190 -3.90 7.75 9.13
CA PHE A 190 -3.43 7.73 7.74
C PHE A 190 -2.07 8.39 7.50
N GLN A 191 -1.28 8.61 8.56
CA GLN A 191 0.02 9.30 8.49
C GLN A 191 0.97 8.69 7.44
N SER A 192 1.11 7.36 7.41
CA SER A 192 1.98 6.66 6.46
C SER A 192 1.56 6.89 5.01
N TYR A 193 0.26 6.88 4.74
CA TYR A 193 -0.32 7.13 3.43
C TYR A 193 -0.06 8.57 2.96
N TYR A 194 -0.34 9.56 3.82
CA TYR A 194 -0.06 10.97 3.52
C TYR A 194 1.42 11.23 3.28
N SER A 195 2.28 10.67 4.12
CA SER A 195 3.74 10.77 3.97
C SER A 195 4.22 10.26 2.62
N ALA A 196 3.67 9.12 2.15
CA ALA A 196 4.03 8.57 0.86
C ALA A 196 3.62 9.48 -0.31
N ILE A 197 2.42 10.07 -0.26
CA ILE A 197 1.95 11.02 -1.28
C ILE A 197 2.82 12.28 -1.30
N PHE A 198 3.13 12.85 -0.13
CA PHE A 198 3.95 14.06 -0.05
C PHE A 198 5.37 13.80 -0.53
N ASN A 199 5.95 12.64 -0.21
CA ASN A 199 7.26 12.25 -0.73
C ASN A 199 7.26 12.03 -2.26
N LEU A 200 6.19 11.46 -2.81
CA LEU A 200 6.01 11.37 -4.26
C LEU A 200 5.94 12.76 -4.90
N ALA A 201 5.09 13.65 -4.37
CA ALA A 201 4.94 15.02 -4.85
C ALA A 201 6.25 15.82 -4.73
N PHE A 202 6.98 15.67 -3.63
CA PHE A 202 8.30 16.26 -3.42
C PHE A 202 9.29 15.82 -4.50
N SER A 203 9.35 14.51 -4.78
CA SER A 203 10.22 13.92 -5.79
C SER A 203 9.87 14.41 -7.21
N LEU A 204 8.58 14.53 -7.52
CA LEU A 204 8.10 15.08 -8.78
C LEU A 204 8.48 16.55 -8.96
N GLY A 205 8.29 17.38 -7.93
CA GLY A 205 8.68 18.78 -7.94
C GLY A 205 10.18 18.99 -8.13
N LYS A 206 11.01 18.27 -7.36
CA LYS A 206 12.48 18.36 -7.45
C LYS A 206 13.04 17.93 -8.80
N SER A 207 12.50 16.84 -9.35
CA SER A 207 12.96 16.30 -10.63
C SER A 207 12.40 17.05 -11.84
N LYS A 208 11.38 17.90 -11.64
CA LYS A 208 10.63 18.59 -12.71
C LYS A 208 10.04 17.59 -13.73
N PHE A 209 9.78 16.35 -13.30
CA PHE A 209 9.12 15.35 -14.11
C PHE A 209 7.59 15.52 -14.04
N CYS A 210 6.94 15.17 -15.15
CA CYS A 210 5.48 15.12 -15.27
C CYS A 210 4.79 16.38 -14.74
N THR A 211 5.22 17.56 -15.19
CA THR A 211 4.76 18.87 -14.69
C THR A 211 3.23 18.97 -14.59
N GLN A 212 2.49 18.48 -15.57
CA GLN A 212 1.02 18.48 -15.53
C GLN A 212 0.47 17.67 -14.35
N VAL A 213 1.04 16.49 -14.06
CA VAL A 213 0.67 15.68 -12.89
C VAL A 213 1.05 16.37 -11.59
N SER A 214 2.24 16.97 -11.52
CA SER A 214 2.69 17.74 -10.36
C SER A 214 1.75 18.91 -10.06
N LEU A 215 1.31 19.64 -11.08
CA LEU A 215 0.35 20.74 -10.94
C LEU A 215 -1.05 20.24 -10.53
N LYS A 216 -1.50 19.10 -11.07
CA LYS A 216 -2.77 18.47 -10.68
C LYS A 216 -2.74 18.04 -9.21
N LEU A 217 -1.68 17.38 -8.76
CA LEU A 217 -1.47 17.02 -7.36
C LEU A 217 -1.42 18.25 -6.45
N PHE A 218 -0.74 19.31 -6.89
CA PHE A 218 -0.65 20.55 -6.13
C PHE A 218 -2.03 21.17 -5.89
N ASN A 219 -2.80 21.41 -6.96
CA ASN A 219 -4.09 22.09 -6.88
C ASN A 219 -5.18 21.22 -6.22
N ASN A 220 -5.22 19.92 -6.55
CA ASN A 220 -6.35 19.08 -6.17
C ASN A 220 -6.09 18.28 -4.89
N TYR A 221 -4.84 18.16 -4.45
CA TYR A 221 -4.49 17.38 -3.26
C TYR A 221 -3.73 18.19 -2.21
N LEU A 222 -2.55 18.76 -2.56
CA LEU A 222 -1.66 19.37 -1.57
C LEU A 222 -2.26 20.62 -0.91
N ILE A 223 -2.86 21.52 -1.69
CA ILE A 223 -3.48 22.72 -1.12
C ILE A 223 -4.69 22.38 -0.24
N PRO A 224 -5.69 21.60 -0.71
CA PRO A 224 -6.80 21.17 0.14
C PRO A 224 -6.36 20.41 1.39
N MET A 225 -5.34 19.55 1.27
CA MET A 225 -4.84 18.79 2.42
C MET A 225 -4.13 19.70 3.43
N LYS A 226 -3.46 20.77 2.99
CA LYS A 226 -2.86 21.76 3.90
C LYS A 226 -3.93 22.51 4.69
N GLU A 227 -5.05 22.84 4.06
CA GLU A 227 -6.21 23.43 4.74
C GLU A 227 -6.79 22.45 5.77
N GLN A 228 -7.03 21.20 5.37
CA GLN A 228 -7.51 20.14 6.26
C GLN A 228 -6.60 19.90 7.48
N LEU A 229 -5.27 19.96 7.32
CA LEU A 229 -4.32 19.87 8.44
C LEU A 229 -4.46 21.06 9.39
N GLY A 230 -4.67 22.27 8.86
CA GLY A 230 -4.91 23.47 9.66
C GLY A 230 -6.21 23.38 10.48
N ASP A 231 -7.27 22.87 9.86
CA ASP A 231 -8.56 22.63 10.53
C ASP A 231 -8.42 21.57 11.62
N TYR A 232 -7.72 20.47 11.34
CA TYR A 232 -7.45 19.41 12.31
C TYR A 232 -6.65 19.91 13.52
N HIS A 233 -5.59 20.70 13.28
CA HIS A 233 -4.80 21.30 14.35
C HIS A 233 -5.65 22.23 15.24
N THR A 234 -6.49 23.06 14.62
CA THR A 234 -7.39 23.96 15.33
C THR A 234 -8.38 23.17 16.18
N PHE A 235 -8.99 22.12 15.62
CA PHE A 235 -9.88 21.22 16.34
C PHE A 235 -9.22 20.55 17.54
N LYS A 236 -7.99 20.05 17.39
CA LYS A 236 -7.24 19.43 18.49
C LYS A 236 -6.89 20.41 19.59
N ASN A 237 -6.50 21.65 19.25
CA ASN A 237 -6.24 22.68 20.25
C ASN A 237 -7.49 23.01 21.06
N LEU A 238 -8.66 23.10 20.42
CA LEU A 238 -9.93 23.30 21.11
C LEU A 238 -10.26 22.15 22.07
N GLN A 239 -10.06 20.89 21.64
CA GLN A 239 -10.21 19.73 22.53
C GLN A 239 -9.29 19.80 23.75
N ILE A 240 -8.02 20.17 23.56
CA ILE A 240 -7.05 20.31 24.65
C ILE A 240 -7.47 21.40 25.62
N GLU A 241 -7.94 22.55 25.13
CA GLU A 241 -8.45 23.64 25.97
C GLU A 241 -9.66 23.20 26.79
N GLU A 242 -10.59 22.44 26.21
CA GLU A 242 -11.74 21.87 26.92
C GLU A 242 -11.32 20.85 27.99
N MET A 243 -10.40 19.95 27.67
CA MET A 243 -9.88 18.97 28.64
C MET A 243 -9.18 19.65 29.81
N LYS A 244 -8.40 20.71 29.54
CA LYS A 244 -7.76 21.54 30.57
C LYS A 244 -8.79 22.25 31.44
N LYS A 245 -9.85 22.81 30.86
CA LYS A 245 -10.97 23.42 31.61
C LYS A 245 -11.69 22.41 32.50
N ASN A 246 -11.77 21.14 32.09
CA ASN A 246 -12.42 20.06 32.82
C ASN A 246 -11.47 19.30 33.78
N GLY A 247 -10.22 19.76 33.94
CA GLY A 247 -9.25 19.14 34.86
C GLY A 247 -8.75 17.75 34.44
N ILE A 248 -8.90 17.39 33.16
CA ILE A 248 -8.48 16.08 32.64
C ILE A 248 -7.00 16.16 32.23
N PRO A 249 -6.12 15.30 32.76
CA PRO A 249 -4.71 15.28 32.39
C PRO A 249 -4.52 14.80 30.93
N VAL A 250 -3.73 15.55 30.16
CA VAL A 250 -3.49 15.29 28.74
C VAL A 250 -2.19 14.48 28.59
N ASN A 251 -2.28 13.14 28.62
CA ASN A 251 -1.10 12.26 28.63
C ASN A 251 -0.72 11.68 27.24
N SER A 252 -1.51 11.88 26.19
CA SER A 252 -1.21 11.40 24.82
C SER A 252 -0.34 12.36 23.98
N GLU A 253 0.01 13.53 24.51
CA GLU A 253 0.50 14.67 23.71
C GLU A 253 1.80 14.38 22.93
N LYS A 254 2.79 13.68 23.50
CA LYS A 254 4.15 13.67 22.92
C LYS A 254 4.32 12.90 21.63
N LYS A 255 3.61 11.78 21.43
CA LYS A 255 3.78 10.95 20.23
C LYS A 255 2.94 11.49 19.07
N GLU A 256 1.66 11.79 19.34
CA GLU A 256 0.74 12.32 18.33
C GLU A 256 1.16 13.69 17.79
N THR A 257 1.74 14.57 18.62
CA THR A 257 2.25 15.88 18.15
C THR A 257 3.48 15.73 17.24
N LEU A 258 4.43 14.87 17.59
CA LEU A 258 5.62 14.60 16.76
C LEU A 258 5.21 14.04 15.38
N ASP A 259 4.22 13.15 15.39
CA ASP A 259 3.66 12.53 14.18
C ASP A 259 2.93 13.54 13.29
N PHE A 260 2.17 14.47 13.89
CA PHE A 260 1.51 15.55 13.19
C PHE A 260 2.48 16.58 12.60
N ASP A 261 3.48 17.02 13.37
CA ASP A 261 4.49 17.98 12.91
C ASP A 261 5.29 17.43 11.72
N THR A 262 5.57 16.13 11.72
CA THR A 262 6.21 15.45 10.59
C THR A 262 5.36 15.56 9.32
N ILE A 263 4.05 15.37 9.41
CA ILE A 263 3.12 15.50 8.28
C ILE A 263 3.06 16.94 7.76
N VAL A 264 2.98 17.92 8.67
CA VAL A 264 3.00 19.35 8.32
C VAL A 264 4.33 19.74 7.65
N PHE A 265 5.44 19.20 8.13
CA PHE A 265 6.73 19.42 7.51
C PHE A 265 6.78 18.85 6.08
N LEU A 266 6.36 17.60 5.89
CA LEU A 266 6.39 16.91 4.59
C LEU A 266 5.50 17.60 3.54
N ILE A 267 4.30 18.03 3.91
CA ILE A 267 3.40 18.72 2.96
C ILE A 267 3.97 20.06 2.52
N ASN A 268 4.59 20.82 3.43
CA ASN A 268 5.22 22.10 3.09
C ASN A 268 6.41 21.89 2.15
N GLN A 269 7.25 20.86 2.39
CA GLN A 269 8.32 20.51 1.47
C GLN A 269 7.81 20.14 0.07
N ALA A 270 6.72 19.38 -0.02
CA ALA A 270 6.11 19.00 -1.30
C ALA A 270 5.54 20.23 -2.05
N ILE A 271 4.85 21.13 -1.34
CA ILE A 271 4.33 22.38 -1.90
C ILE A 271 5.48 23.25 -2.42
N ASP A 272 6.52 23.44 -1.61
CA ASP A 272 7.66 24.29 -1.96
C ASP A 272 8.47 23.73 -3.14
N SER A 273 8.52 22.40 -3.32
CA SER A 273 9.21 21.81 -4.48
C SER A 273 8.44 21.97 -5.78
N ILE A 274 7.10 22.04 -5.74
CA ILE A 274 6.25 22.19 -6.93
C ILE A 274 6.00 23.66 -7.27
N LYS A 275 5.96 24.55 -6.27
CA LYS A 275 5.69 26.00 -6.46
C LYS A 275 6.51 26.68 -7.56
N PRO A 276 7.81 26.37 -7.78
CA PRO A 276 8.58 26.93 -8.89
C PRO A 276 8.09 26.52 -10.27
N LEU A 277 7.35 25.41 -10.39
CA LEU A 277 6.77 24.91 -11.64
C LEU A 277 5.52 25.70 -12.07
N ILE A 278 4.87 26.40 -11.15
CA ILE A 278 3.65 27.20 -11.40
C ILE A 278 3.99 28.54 -12.07
N LYS A 279 5.20 29.06 -11.83
CA LYS A 279 5.64 30.38 -12.30
C LYS A 279 6.28 30.35 -13.70
N LYS A 280 6.13 29.25 -14.44
CA LYS A 280 6.65 29.07 -15.81
C LYS A 280 5.50 28.72 -16.73
#